data_AF-A0A428C596-F1
#
_entry.id   AF-A0A428C596-F1
#
_cell.length_a   1.000
_cell.length_b   1.000
_cell.length_c   1.000
_cell.angle_alpha   90.00
_cell.angle_beta   90.00
_cell.angle_gamma   90.00
#
_symmetry.space_group_name_H-M   'P 1'
#
loop_
_entity.id
_entity.type
_entity.pdbx_description
1 polymer ?
#
loop_
_entity_poly.entity_id
_entity_poly.type
_entity_poly.pdbx_seq_one_letter_code
_entity_poly.pdbx_strand_id
1 'polypeptide(L)'
;MEQEVIEQEQEKFEINISPYDFNEAKEHLKEFAEQSRDELYFDTVKTHDDFFGFEFTEHTVTGKEFNTLVEQTQNYISKFYEKQQETIDAFSQVYKALEGLDKGYIQAIVTTVAAIEHTNKKIQQEQARIDKTIEKQASTLQVLKQFKEKFNENNHKETIEEHKRILSSLDERIDKLEQFSAKIPLEPVSYTAELEELRRDLEESKQQIQFISNHLLTLFIVSGVSIGMLLITLLFMFLR
;
A
#
# COMPACT_ATOMS: atom_id res chain seq x y z
N MET A 1 -4.79 -15.75 -13.13
CA MET A 1 -4.12 -16.32 -11.93
C MET A 1 -3.27 -15.23 -11.38
N GLU A 2 -3.70 -14.61 -10.28
CA GLU A 2 -2.93 -13.82 -9.30
C GLU A 2 -3.97 -13.22 -8.34
N GLN A 3 -4.73 -14.13 -7.73
CA GLN A 3 -5.34 -13.90 -6.43
C GLN A 3 -4.24 -14.18 -5.41
N GLU A 4 -3.34 -13.23 -5.18
CA GLU A 4 -2.55 -13.23 -3.94
C GLU A 4 -3.34 -12.42 -2.91
N VAL A 5 -4.26 -13.15 -2.29
CA VAL A 5 -4.51 -13.17 -0.85
C VAL A 5 -3.83 -12.02 -0.10
N ILE A 6 -4.52 -10.88 -0.02
CA ILE A 6 -4.28 -9.93 1.07
C ILE A 6 -4.95 -10.55 2.30
N GLU A 7 -4.26 -11.51 2.90
CA GLU A 7 -4.55 -11.94 4.27
C GLU A 7 -4.26 -10.72 5.15
N GLN A 8 -5.32 -9.97 5.48
CA GLN A 8 -5.25 -8.99 6.53
C GLN A 8 -5.13 -9.75 7.85
N GLU A 9 -3.91 -10.08 8.25
CA GLU A 9 -3.57 -10.31 9.64
C GLU A 9 -3.84 -8.99 10.38
N GLN A 10 -5.09 -8.81 10.81
CA GLN A 10 -5.40 -7.93 11.92
C GLN A 10 -4.81 -8.60 13.17
N GLU A 11 -3.52 -8.40 13.41
CA GLU A 11 -2.96 -8.57 14.75
C GLU A 11 -3.68 -7.58 15.66
N LYS A 12 -4.75 -8.07 16.29
CA LYS A 12 -5.48 -7.35 17.33
C LYS A 12 -4.56 -7.32 18.54
N PHE A 13 -3.78 -6.25 18.67
CA PHE A 13 -3.01 -5.97 19.88
C PHE A 13 -3.98 -5.62 21.01
N GLU A 14 -4.50 -6.65 21.68
CA GLU A 14 -5.40 -6.51 22.81
C GLU A 14 -4.56 -6.29 24.07
N ILE A 15 -4.33 -5.01 24.39
CA ILE A 15 -3.59 -4.62 25.59
C ILE A 15 -4.57 -4.61 26.77
N ASN A 16 -4.60 -5.69 27.54
CA ASN A 16 -5.30 -5.73 28.82
C ASN A 16 -4.43 -5.05 29.88
N ILE A 17 -4.55 -3.72 29.97
CA ILE A 17 -3.97 -2.96 31.06
C ILE A 17 -4.88 -3.17 32.26
N SER A 18 -4.36 -3.66 33.39
CA SER A 18 -5.00 -3.51 34.70
C SER A 18 -4.43 -2.24 35.36
N PRO A 19 -4.92 -1.03 35.01
CA PRO A 19 -4.43 0.23 35.59
C PRO A 19 -4.82 0.39 37.07
N TYR A 20 -5.65 -0.51 37.60
CA TYR A 20 -6.17 -0.47 38.96
C TYR A 20 -5.05 -0.79 39.96
N ASP A 21 -4.30 -1.86 39.72
CA ASP A 21 -3.27 -2.37 40.66
C ASP A 21 -2.09 -1.40 40.84
N PHE A 22 -1.69 -0.69 39.77
CA PHE A 22 -0.61 0.29 39.84
C PHE A 22 -0.99 1.53 40.66
N ASN A 23 -2.17 2.08 40.41
CA ASN A 23 -2.59 3.30 41.10
C ASN A 23 -2.89 3.04 42.57
N GLU A 24 -3.49 1.89 42.89
CA GLU A 24 -3.70 1.44 44.27
C GLU A 24 -2.36 1.28 45.01
N ALA A 25 -1.41 0.56 44.43
CA ALA A 25 -0.08 0.38 45.03
C ALA A 25 0.64 1.72 45.25
N LYS A 26 0.51 2.66 44.30
CA LYS A 26 1.10 4.00 44.40
C LYS A 26 0.50 4.80 45.56
N GLU A 27 -0.82 4.77 45.76
CA GLU A 27 -1.45 5.48 46.89
C GLU A 27 -1.03 4.88 48.24
N HIS A 28 -0.98 3.55 48.37
CA HIS A 28 -0.48 2.91 49.58
C HIS A 28 0.97 3.28 49.92
N LEU A 29 1.84 3.37 48.91
CA LEU A 29 3.23 3.82 49.11
C LEU A 29 3.30 5.28 49.58
N LYS A 30 2.41 6.13 49.07
CA LYS A 30 2.32 7.52 49.49
C LYS A 30 1.88 7.63 50.95
N GLU A 31 0.84 6.89 51.34
CA GLU A 31 0.37 6.84 52.73
C GLU A 31 1.49 6.38 53.68
N PHE A 32 2.24 5.34 53.31
CA PHE A 32 3.38 4.87 54.09
C PHE A 32 4.49 5.91 54.21
N ALA A 33 4.79 6.65 53.13
CA ALA A 33 5.82 7.68 53.11
C ALA A 33 5.43 8.93 53.93
N GLU A 34 4.15 9.25 54.01
CA GLU A 34 3.60 10.39 54.75
C GLU A 34 3.34 10.07 56.23
N GLN A 35 3.39 8.80 56.63
CA GLN A 35 3.18 8.37 58.01
C GLN A 35 4.19 9.05 58.96
N SER A 36 3.69 9.66 60.04
CA SER A 36 4.51 10.33 61.05
C SER A 36 5.42 9.34 61.78
N ARG A 37 6.61 9.80 62.19
CA ARG A 37 7.51 9.01 63.03
C ARG A 37 7.15 9.23 64.49
N ASP A 38 6.82 8.16 65.19
CA ASP A 38 6.68 8.19 66.64
C ASP A 38 8.06 8.30 67.29
N GLU A 39 8.26 9.31 68.14
CA GLU A 39 9.40 9.34 69.04
C GLU A 39 9.10 8.45 70.25
N LEU A 40 9.99 7.48 70.51
CA LEU A 40 9.88 6.58 71.66
C LEU A 40 10.82 7.03 72.78
N TYR A 41 10.29 7.07 73.99
CA TYR A 41 11.01 7.44 75.20
C TYR A 41 10.95 6.29 76.21
N PHE A 42 12.08 6.04 76.86
CA PHE A 42 12.21 5.07 77.95
C PHE A 42 12.54 5.81 79.25
N ASP A 43 11.82 5.51 80.31
CA ASP A 43 12.16 6.00 81.63
C ASP A 43 13.44 5.32 82.12
N THR A 44 14.38 6.10 82.65
CA THR A 44 15.55 5.56 83.34
C THR A 44 15.17 5.15 84.76
N VAL A 45 15.66 3.99 85.21
CA VAL A 45 15.58 3.63 86.63
C VAL A 45 16.56 4.50 87.44
N LYS A 46 16.14 4.94 88.62
CA LYS A 46 17.01 5.72 89.50
C LYS A 46 18.20 4.88 89.96
N THR A 47 19.37 5.51 90.09
CA THR A 47 20.60 4.87 90.59
C THR A 47 21.05 5.44 91.93
N HIS A 48 20.60 6.65 92.28
CA HIS A 48 20.89 7.31 93.53
C HIS A 48 19.63 7.99 94.08
N ASP A 49 19.51 8.00 95.40
CA ASP A 49 18.48 8.73 96.11
C ASP A 49 18.96 10.17 96.37
N ASP A 50 18.05 11.12 96.15
CA ASP A 50 18.33 12.53 96.32
C ASP A 50 17.86 12.97 97.71
N PHE A 51 18.79 13.46 98.54
CA PHE A 51 18.48 13.96 99.87
C PHE A 51 19.01 15.39 99.99
N PHE A 52 18.09 16.36 99.97
CA PHE A 52 18.40 17.81 99.97
C PHE A 52 19.25 18.30 98.77
N GLY A 53 19.05 17.74 97.56
CA GLY A 53 19.69 18.22 96.33
C GLY A 53 21.16 17.80 96.18
N PHE A 54 21.53 16.71 96.84
CA PHE A 54 22.83 16.08 96.77
C PHE A 54 22.62 14.56 96.70
N GLU A 55 23.17 13.93 95.66
CA GLU A 55 23.15 12.48 95.49
C GLU A 55 24.16 11.83 96.45
N PHE A 56 23.67 11.21 97.52
CA PHE A 56 24.53 10.66 98.58
C PHE A 56 24.44 9.14 98.75
N THR A 57 23.37 8.48 98.31
CA THR A 57 23.14 7.04 98.58
C THR A 57 22.68 6.30 97.35
N GLU A 58 23.25 5.11 97.10
CA GLU A 58 22.77 4.21 96.05
C GLU A 58 21.28 3.88 96.25
N HIS A 59 20.47 4.12 95.22
CA HIS A 59 19.05 3.78 95.25
C HIS A 59 18.87 2.32 94.86
N THR A 60 18.13 1.57 95.67
CA THR A 60 17.73 0.22 95.29
C THR A 60 16.54 0.31 94.35
N VAL A 61 16.75 -0.04 93.07
CA VAL A 61 15.70 -0.08 92.05
C VAL A 61 14.47 -0.81 92.58
N THR A 62 13.34 -0.12 92.61
CA THR A 62 12.10 -0.69 93.10
C THR A 62 11.46 -1.59 92.05
N GLY A 63 10.69 -2.59 92.49
CA GLY A 63 9.93 -3.45 91.56
C GLY A 63 8.97 -2.65 90.67
N LYS A 64 8.49 -1.49 91.12
CA LYS A 64 7.65 -0.59 90.32
C LYS A 64 8.43 0.05 89.17
N GLU A 65 9.61 0.62 89.44
CA GLU A 65 10.48 1.22 88.41
C GLU A 65 10.91 0.18 87.38
N PHE A 66 11.30 -1.01 87.84
CA PHE A 66 11.65 -2.10 86.94
C PHE A 66 10.47 -2.53 86.07
N ASN A 67 9.28 -2.73 86.65
CA ASN A 67 8.09 -3.12 85.90
C ASN A 67 7.68 -2.06 84.86
N THR A 68 7.79 -0.76 85.18
CA THR A 68 7.52 0.32 84.22
C THR A 68 8.49 0.28 83.03
N LEU A 69 9.79 0.09 83.27
CA LEU A 69 10.77 -0.05 82.18
C LEU A 69 10.51 -1.30 81.33
N VAL A 70 10.13 -2.42 81.95
CA VAL A 70 9.76 -3.66 81.26
C VAL A 70 8.51 -3.45 80.39
N GLU A 71 7.48 -2.77 80.90
CA GLU A 71 6.27 -2.44 80.15
C GLU A 71 6.58 -1.56 78.93
N GLN A 72 7.41 -0.53 79.10
CA GLN A 72 7.88 0.33 78.00
C GLN A 72 8.66 -0.46 76.95
N THR A 73 9.52 -1.38 77.39
CA THR A 73 10.30 -2.25 76.50
C THR A 73 9.40 -3.21 75.72
N GLN A 74 8.41 -3.83 76.37
CA GLN A 74 7.45 -4.70 75.70
C GLN A 74 6.62 -3.92 74.67
N ASN A 75 6.14 -2.73 75.04
CA ASN A 75 5.41 -1.86 74.12
C ASN A 75 6.27 -1.45 72.92
N TYR A 76 7.56 -1.14 73.13
CA TYR A 76 8.49 -0.86 72.05
C TYR A 76 8.66 -2.04 71.10
N ILE A 77 8.88 -3.25 71.63
CA ILE A 77 9.06 -4.46 70.81
C ILE A 77 7.81 -4.73 69.97
N SER A 78 6.61 -4.58 70.56
CA SER A 78 5.34 -4.71 69.85
C SER A 78 5.21 -3.68 68.72
N LYS A 79 5.43 -2.38 69.00
CA LYS A 79 5.40 -1.32 67.97
C LYS A 79 6.45 -1.53 66.88
N PHE A 80 7.64 -2.00 67.25
CA PHE A 80 8.70 -2.32 66.30
C PHE A 80 8.31 -3.46 65.36
N TYR A 81 7.66 -4.50 65.89
CA TYR A 81 7.13 -5.60 65.09
C TYR A 81 6.06 -5.12 64.11
N GLU A 82 5.10 -4.30 64.58
CA GLU A 82 4.08 -3.69 63.72
C GLU A 82 4.71 -2.85 62.59
N LYS A 83 5.67 -1.99 62.93
CA LYS A 83 6.37 -1.15 61.93
C LYS A 83 7.17 -1.97 60.92
N GLN A 84 7.76 -3.09 61.34
CA GLN A 84 8.40 -4.01 60.42
C GLN A 84 7.40 -4.64 59.45
N GLN A 85 6.23 -5.06 59.94
CA GLN A 85 5.19 -5.60 59.07
C GLN A 85 4.70 -4.54 58.06
N GLU A 86 4.43 -3.31 58.50
CA GLU A 86 4.09 -2.19 57.60
C GLU A 86 5.17 -1.95 56.54
N THR A 87 6.44 -2.06 56.93
CA THR A 87 7.58 -1.90 56.00
C THR A 87 7.62 -3.02 54.96
N ILE A 88 7.38 -4.27 55.37
CA ILE A 88 7.28 -5.41 54.44
C ILE A 88 6.13 -5.20 53.46
N ASP A 89 4.97 -4.75 53.95
CA ASP A 89 3.82 -4.47 53.11
C ASP A 89 4.11 -3.34 52.11
N ALA A 90 4.79 -2.28 52.53
CA ALA A 90 5.25 -1.22 51.63
C ALA A 90 6.17 -1.77 50.52
N PHE A 91 7.14 -2.63 50.84
CA PHE A 91 7.98 -3.28 49.82
C PHE A 91 7.16 -4.15 48.85
N SER A 92 6.13 -4.84 49.34
CA SER A 92 5.19 -5.58 48.49
C SER A 92 4.44 -4.66 47.52
N GLN A 93 4.02 -3.47 47.98
CA GLN A 93 3.40 -2.47 47.12
C GLN A 93 4.38 -1.90 46.09
N VAL A 94 5.67 -1.71 46.42
CA VAL A 94 6.71 -1.34 45.42
C VAL A 94 6.77 -2.38 44.30
N TYR A 95 6.80 -3.66 44.64
CA TYR A 95 6.83 -4.73 43.65
C TYR A 95 5.60 -4.69 42.73
N LYS A 96 4.39 -4.58 43.30
CA LYS A 96 3.15 -4.46 42.52
C LYS A 96 3.15 -3.23 41.59
N ALA A 97 3.66 -2.09 42.07
CA ALA A 97 3.77 -0.89 41.26
C ALA A 97 4.75 -1.09 40.08
N LEU A 98 5.90 -1.72 40.31
CA LEU A 98 6.85 -2.03 39.24
C LEU A 98 6.26 -3.03 38.23
N GLU A 99 5.56 -4.06 38.70
CA GLU A 99 4.91 -5.05 37.84
C GLU A 99 3.78 -4.42 37.00
N GLY A 100 2.96 -3.55 37.59
CA GLY A 100 1.91 -2.81 36.87
C GLY A 100 2.48 -1.82 35.85
N LEU A 101 3.63 -1.19 36.16
CA LEU A 101 4.35 -0.33 35.21
C LEU A 101 4.85 -1.13 34.01
N ASP A 102 5.47 -2.28 34.25
CA ASP A 102 6.04 -3.14 33.21
C ASP A 102 4.96 -3.74 32.30
N LYS A 103 4.03 -4.51 32.90
CA LYS A 103 3.00 -5.25 32.16
C LYS A 103 1.91 -4.34 31.57
N GLY A 104 1.61 -3.23 32.24
CA GLY A 104 0.60 -2.29 31.80
C GLY A 104 1.16 -1.25 30.84
N TYR A 105 1.92 -0.30 31.39
CA TYR A 105 2.33 0.90 30.66
C TYR A 105 3.46 0.65 29.67
N ILE A 106 4.54 -0.02 30.09
CA ILE A 106 5.72 -0.25 29.23
C ILE A 106 5.34 -1.16 28.06
N GLN A 107 4.66 -2.28 28.33
CA GLN A 107 4.19 -3.18 27.26
C GLN A 107 3.27 -2.47 26.27
N ALA A 108 2.38 -1.59 26.73
CA ALA A 108 1.51 -0.81 25.86
C ALA A 108 2.29 0.16 24.95
N ILE A 109 3.31 0.83 25.51
CA ILE A 109 4.19 1.73 24.76
C ILE A 109 4.95 0.93 23.69
N VAL A 110 5.58 -0.18 24.06
CA VAL A 110 6.34 -1.03 23.13
C VAL A 110 5.45 -1.52 21.99
N THR A 111 4.24 -1.99 22.31
CA THR A 111 3.25 -2.45 21.33
C THR A 111 2.85 -1.33 20.37
N THR A 112 2.59 -0.14 20.91
CA THR A 112 2.21 1.04 20.12
C THR A 112 3.35 1.47 19.19
N VAL A 113 4.59 1.47 19.68
CA VAL A 113 5.77 1.81 18.88
C VAL A 113 5.96 0.82 17.74
N ALA A 114 5.80 -0.48 17.98
CA ALA A 114 5.86 -1.50 16.93
C ALA A 114 4.78 -1.30 15.85
N ALA A 115 3.54 -0.98 16.27
CA ALA A 115 2.45 -0.66 15.34
C ALA A 115 2.72 0.61 14.52
N ILE A 116 3.32 1.64 15.13
CA ILE A 116 3.76 2.86 14.44
C ILE A 116 4.84 2.54 13.41
N GLU A 117 5.84 1.73 13.76
CA GLU A 117 6.92 1.33 12.85
C GLU A 117 6.36 0.60 11.61
N HIS A 118 5.45 -0.36 11.83
CA HIS A 118 4.79 -1.08 10.74
C HIS A 118 3.98 -0.14 9.84
N THR A 119 3.25 0.80 10.43
CA THR A 119 2.48 1.82 9.70
C THR A 119 3.41 2.72 8.88
N ASN A 120 4.54 3.14 9.45
CA ASN A 120 5.52 3.98 8.78
C ASN A 120 6.12 3.27 7.55
N LYS A 121 6.43 1.97 7.66
CA LYS A 121 6.89 1.16 6.53
C LYS A 121 5.85 1.10 5.39
N LYS A 122 4.56 0.94 5.72
CA LYS A 122 3.48 0.99 4.72
C LYS A 122 3.37 2.36 4.06
N ILE A 123 3.47 3.45 4.84
CA ILE A 123 3.46 4.82 4.31
C ILE A 123 4.61 5.04 3.33
N GLN A 124 5.83 4.57 3.64
CA GLN A 124 6.97 4.67 2.73
C GLN A 124 6.74 3.91 1.41
N GLN A 125 6.12 2.73 1.47
CA GLN A 125 5.78 1.96 0.27
C GLN A 125 4.73 2.67 -0.59
N GLU A 126 3.70 3.24 0.03
CA GLU A 126 2.68 4.01 -0.68
C GLU A 126 3.25 5.32 -1.25
N GLN A 127 4.16 5.99 -0.53
CA GLN A 127 4.84 7.17 -1.05
C GLN A 127 5.62 6.83 -2.34
N ALA A 128 6.36 5.72 -2.35
CA ALA A 128 7.07 5.26 -3.56
C ALA A 128 6.11 4.92 -4.72
N ARG A 129 4.88 4.44 -4.44
CA ARG A 129 3.84 4.21 -5.46
C ARG A 129 3.27 5.53 -6.00
N ILE A 130 3.05 6.50 -5.12
CA ILE A 130 2.60 7.85 -5.48
C ILE A 130 3.64 8.53 -6.38
N ASP A 131 4.92 8.47 -6.02
CA ASP A 131 6.01 9.08 -6.80
C ASP A 131 6.05 8.52 -8.24
N LYS A 132 5.95 7.19 -8.39
CA LYS A 132 5.83 6.53 -9.71
C LYS A 132 4.60 6.97 -10.49
N THR A 133 3.49 7.20 -9.80
CA THR A 133 2.24 7.66 -10.43
C THR A 133 2.38 9.10 -10.93
N ILE A 134 3.01 9.97 -10.14
CA ILE A 134 3.32 11.36 -10.53
C ILE A 134 4.23 11.39 -11.76
N GLU A 135 5.27 10.54 -11.80
CA GLU A 135 6.18 10.44 -12.96
C GLU A 135 5.43 10.04 -14.25
N LYS A 136 4.54 9.05 -14.16
CA LYS A 136 3.68 8.64 -15.29
C LYS A 136 2.73 9.75 -15.73
N GLN A 137 2.13 10.47 -14.78
CA GLN A 137 1.26 11.60 -15.08
C GLN A 137 2.02 12.74 -15.76
N ALA A 138 3.23 13.06 -15.29
CA ALA A 138 4.10 14.05 -15.91
C ALA A 138 4.44 13.68 -17.36
N SER A 139 4.81 12.42 -17.60
CA SER A 139 5.09 11.89 -18.94
C SER A 139 3.84 11.99 -19.85
N THR A 140 2.67 11.63 -19.33
CA THR A 140 1.40 11.72 -20.06
C THR A 140 1.07 13.17 -20.44
N LEU A 141 1.25 14.11 -19.50
CA LEU A 141 1.04 15.54 -19.76
C LEU A 141 1.99 16.07 -20.83
N GLN A 142 3.25 15.61 -20.85
CA GLN A 142 4.20 15.98 -21.90
C GLN A 142 3.74 15.49 -23.28
N VAL A 143 3.28 14.25 -23.38
CA VAL A 143 2.72 13.70 -24.64
C VAL A 143 1.48 14.47 -25.07
N LEU A 144 0.56 14.79 -24.15
CA LEU A 144 -0.63 15.58 -24.45
C LEU A 144 -0.27 17.00 -24.94
N LYS A 145 0.76 17.62 -24.35
CA LYS A 145 1.27 18.91 -24.81
C LYS A 145 1.79 18.83 -26.24
N GLN A 146 2.63 17.83 -26.55
CA GLN A 146 3.15 17.61 -27.90
C GLN A 146 2.03 17.30 -28.91
N PHE A 147 1.04 16.50 -28.50
CA PHE A 147 -0.13 16.22 -29.33
C PHE A 147 -0.91 17.49 -29.66
N LYS A 148 -1.14 18.36 -28.66
CA LYS A 148 -1.79 19.66 -28.85
C LYS A 148 -1.01 20.56 -29.82
N GLU A 149 0.31 20.63 -29.68
CA GLU A 149 1.19 21.42 -30.56
C GLU A 149 1.11 20.92 -32.01
N LYS A 150 1.28 19.61 -32.24
CA LYS A 150 1.15 18.99 -33.57
C LYS A 150 -0.25 19.14 -34.17
N PHE A 151 -1.29 19.05 -33.35
CA PHE A 151 -2.67 19.27 -33.80
C PHE A 151 -2.89 20.72 -34.25
N ASN A 152 -2.30 21.69 -33.56
CA ASN A 152 -2.34 23.09 -33.98
C ASN A 152 -1.52 23.34 -35.25
N GLU A 153 -0.37 22.68 -35.42
CA GLU A 153 0.44 22.77 -36.65
C GLU A 153 -0.28 22.15 -37.86
N ASN A 154 -0.91 20.97 -37.70
CA ASN A 154 -1.64 20.28 -38.77
C ASN A 154 -3.00 20.93 -39.11
N ASN A 155 -3.51 21.82 -38.27
CA ASN A 155 -4.59 22.72 -38.65
C ASN A 155 -4.02 23.83 -39.54
N HIS A 156 -3.54 23.47 -40.73
CA HIS A 156 -3.33 24.41 -41.82
C HIS A 156 -4.70 24.98 -42.20
N LYS A 157 -5.09 26.05 -41.51
CA LYS A 157 -6.20 26.93 -41.89
C LYS A 157 -6.07 27.33 -43.37
N GLU A 158 -4.84 27.39 -43.88
CA GLU A 158 -4.50 27.53 -45.30
C GLU A 158 -5.05 26.41 -46.19
N THR A 159 -4.94 25.15 -45.79
CA THR A 159 -5.43 24.02 -46.60
C THR A 159 -6.95 24.02 -46.73
N ILE A 160 -7.68 24.44 -45.70
CA ILE A 160 -9.14 24.57 -45.77
C ILE A 160 -9.54 25.74 -46.68
N GLU A 161 -8.88 26.89 -46.57
CA GLU A 161 -9.15 28.05 -47.44
C GLU A 161 -8.74 27.81 -48.91
N GLU A 162 -7.68 27.03 -49.14
CA GLU A 162 -7.22 26.66 -50.48
C GLU A 162 -8.18 25.67 -51.15
N HIS A 163 -8.63 24.64 -50.44
CA HIS A 163 -9.70 23.76 -50.95
C HIS A 163 -10.98 24.54 -51.24
N LYS A 164 -11.34 25.53 -50.42
CA LYS A 164 -12.49 26.39 -50.66
C LYS A 164 -12.34 27.21 -51.94
N ARG A 165 -11.16 27.79 -52.19
CA ARG A 165 -10.86 28.49 -53.46
C ARG A 165 -10.97 27.57 -54.67
N ILE A 166 -10.41 26.37 -54.57
CA ILE A 166 -10.47 25.37 -55.65
C ILE A 166 -11.92 24.98 -55.96
N LEU A 167 -12.74 24.75 -54.92
CA LEU A 167 -14.17 24.45 -55.06
C LEU A 167 -14.93 25.57 -55.77
N SER A 168 -14.73 26.84 -55.39
CA SER A 168 -15.37 27.97 -56.07
C SER A 168 -14.94 28.09 -57.54
N SER A 169 -13.66 27.82 -57.86
CA SER A 169 -13.20 27.82 -59.26
C SER A 169 -13.78 26.66 -60.08
N LEU A 170 -13.99 25.49 -59.48
CA LEU A 170 -14.66 24.36 -60.12
C LEU A 170 -16.12 24.68 -60.42
N ASP A 171 -16.83 25.32 -59.50
CA ASP A 171 -18.22 25.73 -59.66
C ASP A 171 -18.39 26.68 -60.86
N GLU A 172 -17.55 27.71 -60.95
CA GLU A 172 -17.54 28.63 -62.11
C GLU A 172 -17.24 27.91 -63.45
N ARG A 173 -16.44 26.84 -63.42
CA ARG A 173 -16.13 26.05 -64.62
C ARG A 173 -17.29 25.15 -65.02
N ILE A 174 -18.02 24.58 -64.05
CA ILE A 174 -19.22 23.79 -64.30
C ILE A 174 -20.28 24.69 -64.94
N ASP A 175 -20.52 25.88 -64.40
CA ASP A 175 -21.46 26.86 -64.98
C ASP A 175 -21.14 27.17 -66.46
N LYS A 176 -19.85 27.38 -66.77
CA LYS A 176 -19.40 27.64 -68.14
C LYS A 176 -19.62 26.43 -69.06
N LEU A 177 -19.41 25.22 -68.55
CA LEU A 177 -19.63 23.99 -69.31
C LEU A 177 -21.12 23.72 -69.54
N GLU A 178 -21.98 24.00 -68.56
CA GLU A 178 -23.43 23.91 -68.73
C GLU A 178 -23.95 24.92 -69.76
N GLN A 179 -23.44 26.15 -69.71
CA GLN A 179 -23.78 27.15 -70.73
C GLN A 179 -23.27 26.76 -72.13
N PHE A 180 -22.14 26.06 -72.20
CA PHE A 180 -21.60 25.56 -73.46
C PHE A 180 -22.40 24.37 -73.98
N SER A 181 -22.73 23.39 -73.14
CA SER A 181 -23.52 22.22 -73.51
C SER A 181 -24.93 22.59 -73.97
N ALA A 182 -25.55 23.59 -73.31
CA ALA A 182 -26.85 24.13 -73.72
C ALA A 182 -26.83 24.77 -75.13
N LYS A 183 -25.66 25.10 -75.67
CA LYS A 183 -25.48 25.68 -77.01
C LYS A 183 -25.13 24.64 -78.09
N ILE A 184 -24.92 23.37 -77.71
CA ILE A 184 -24.60 22.31 -78.68
C ILE A 184 -25.91 21.82 -79.33
N PRO A 185 -26.06 21.87 -80.67
CA PRO A 185 -27.20 21.30 -81.36
C PRO A 185 -27.19 19.76 -81.23
N LEU A 186 -28.27 19.18 -80.71
CA LEU A 186 -28.46 17.74 -80.62
C LEU A 186 -28.92 17.17 -81.98
N GLU A 187 -27.99 16.72 -82.81
CA GLU A 187 -28.28 15.76 -83.89
C GLU A 187 -27.65 14.39 -83.59
N PRO A 188 -28.36 13.26 -83.78
CA PRO A 188 -27.85 11.94 -83.44
C PRO A 188 -26.91 11.39 -84.53
N VAL A 189 -25.67 11.03 -84.17
CA VAL A 189 -24.70 10.37 -85.06
C VAL A 189 -24.68 8.86 -84.81
N SER A 190 -24.83 8.07 -85.87
CA SER A 190 -25.02 6.60 -85.89
C SER A 190 -23.67 5.84 -85.92
N TYR A 191 -23.29 5.19 -84.81
CA TYR A 191 -22.09 4.32 -84.70
C TYR A 191 -22.39 2.98 -84.00
N THR A 192 -23.45 2.26 -84.40
CA THR A 192 -23.86 1.02 -83.72
C THR A 192 -23.12 -0.24 -84.19
N ALA A 193 -22.57 -0.27 -85.41
CA ALA A 193 -21.97 -1.48 -85.98
C ALA A 193 -20.56 -1.80 -85.42
N GLU A 194 -19.70 -0.79 -85.28
CA GLU A 194 -18.32 -0.97 -84.80
C GLU A 194 -18.27 -1.39 -83.32
N LEU A 195 -19.26 -0.94 -82.52
CA LEU A 195 -19.39 -1.33 -81.11
C LEU A 195 -19.78 -2.80 -80.93
N GLU A 196 -20.58 -3.35 -81.84
CA GLU A 196 -20.96 -4.78 -81.80
C GLU A 196 -19.80 -5.68 -82.19
N GLU A 197 -18.98 -5.28 -83.17
CA GLU A 197 -17.77 -6.01 -83.57
C GLU A 197 -16.75 -6.06 -82.44
N LEU A 198 -16.45 -4.91 -81.82
CA LEU A 198 -15.52 -4.84 -80.69
C LEU A 198 -15.98 -5.68 -79.49
N ARG A 199 -17.30 -5.74 -79.26
CA ARG A 199 -17.89 -6.55 -78.18
C ARG A 199 -17.76 -8.05 -78.47
N ARG A 200 -17.86 -8.46 -79.73
CA ARG A 200 -17.70 -9.86 -80.15
C ARG A 200 -16.25 -10.32 -79.99
N ASP A 201 -15.30 -9.48 -80.42
CA ASP A 201 -13.86 -9.77 -80.33
C ASP A 201 -13.40 -9.89 -78.86
N LEU A 202 -13.97 -9.07 -77.96
CA LEU A 202 -13.67 -9.14 -76.53
C LEU A 202 -14.13 -10.47 -75.90
N GLU A 203 -15.32 -10.96 -76.28
CA GLU A 203 -15.85 -12.21 -75.76
C GLU A 203 -15.08 -13.42 -76.29
N GLU A 204 -14.66 -13.38 -77.56
CA GLU A 204 -13.83 -14.42 -78.17
C GLU A 204 -12.43 -14.48 -77.53
N SER A 205 -11.80 -13.33 -77.29
CA SER A 205 -10.52 -13.25 -76.58
C SER A 205 -10.62 -13.82 -75.16
N LYS A 206 -11.71 -13.51 -74.44
CA LYS A 206 -11.95 -14.03 -73.09
C LYS A 206 -12.08 -15.56 -73.06
N GLN A 207 -12.77 -16.16 -74.04
CA GLN A 207 -12.88 -17.61 -74.15
C GLN A 207 -11.54 -18.28 -74.44
N GLN A 208 -10.72 -17.69 -75.32
CA GLN A 208 -9.38 -18.20 -75.61
C GLN A 208 -8.47 -18.17 -74.37
N ILE A 209 -8.50 -17.09 -73.59
CA ILE A 209 -7.73 -16.98 -72.34
C ILE A 209 -8.14 -18.08 -71.34
N GLN A 210 -9.45 -18.35 -71.19
CA GLN A 210 -9.92 -19.44 -70.31
C GLN A 210 -9.48 -20.82 -70.80
N PHE A 211 -9.54 -21.07 -72.10
CA PHE A 211 -9.09 -22.34 -72.69
C PHE A 211 -7.59 -22.59 -72.41
N ILE A 212 -6.75 -21.58 -72.65
CA ILE A 212 -5.31 -21.65 -72.39
C ILE A 212 -5.03 -21.86 -70.90
N SER A 213 -5.73 -21.14 -70.02
CA SER A 213 -5.59 -21.27 -68.57
C SER A 213 -5.88 -22.69 -68.08
N ASN A 214 -6.96 -23.31 -68.57
CA ASN A 214 -7.31 -24.68 -68.20
C ASN A 214 -6.29 -25.69 -68.71
N HIS A 215 -5.75 -25.49 -69.91
CA HIS A 215 -4.72 -26.37 -70.47
C HIS A 215 -3.39 -26.28 -69.71
N LEU A 216 -3.00 -25.09 -69.27
CA LEU A 216 -1.81 -24.90 -68.42
C LEU A 216 -1.96 -25.62 -67.07
N LEU A 217 -3.15 -25.53 -66.46
CA LEU A 217 -3.44 -26.17 -65.19
C LEU A 217 -3.36 -27.71 -65.32
N THR A 218 -3.92 -28.29 -66.37
CA THR A 218 -3.83 -29.74 -66.59
C THR A 218 -2.40 -30.20 -66.84
N LEU A 219 -1.60 -29.44 -67.61
CA LEU A 219 -0.18 -29.74 -67.82
C LEU A 219 0.61 -29.76 -66.50
N PHE A 220 0.34 -28.79 -65.62
CA PHE A 220 0.99 -28.70 -64.31
C PHE A 220 0.67 -29.91 -63.42
N ILE A 221 -0.60 -30.34 -63.37
CA ILE A 221 -1.02 -31.52 -62.60
C ILE A 221 -0.32 -32.79 -63.14
N VAL A 222 -0.32 -33.00 -64.46
CA VAL A 222 0.29 -34.18 -65.08
C VAL A 222 1.80 -34.22 -64.83
N SER A 223 2.49 -33.08 -64.94
CA SER A 223 3.92 -32.96 -64.65
C SER A 223 4.23 -33.29 -63.17
N GLY A 224 3.46 -32.74 -62.24
CA GLY A 224 3.63 -32.99 -60.80
C GLY A 224 3.45 -34.46 -60.42
N VAL A 225 2.42 -35.13 -60.96
CA VAL A 225 2.19 -36.57 -60.71
C VAL A 225 3.34 -37.41 -61.27
N SER A 226 3.84 -37.10 -62.47
CA SER A 226 4.95 -37.81 -63.10
C SER A 226 6.24 -37.71 -62.27
N ILE A 227 6.58 -36.50 -61.80
CA ILE A 227 7.74 -36.26 -60.93
C ILE A 227 7.59 -37.02 -59.60
N GLY A 228 6.39 -36.99 -58.99
CA GLY A 228 6.11 -37.73 -57.77
C GLY A 228 6.28 -39.24 -57.92
N MET A 229 5.77 -39.82 -59.02
CA MET A 229 5.95 -41.25 -59.32
C MET A 229 7.42 -41.63 -59.56
N LEU A 230 8.21 -40.74 -60.16
CA LEU A 230 9.65 -40.92 -60.35
C LEU A 230 10.40 -40.94 -59.00
N LEU A 231 10.04 -40.06 -58.08
CA LEU A 231 10.61 -40.04 -56.73
C LEU A 231 10.25 -41.30 -55.94
N ILE A 232 8.99 -41.75 -56.01
CA ILE A 232 8.53 -42.98 -55.35
C ILE A 232 9.27 -44.21 -55.90
N THR A 233 9.45 -44.31 -57.22
CA THR A 233 10.17 -45.43 -57.84
C THR A 233 11.66 -45.42 -57.47
N LEU A 234 12.31 -44.25 -57.43
CA LEU A 234 13.68 -44.11 -56.90
C LEU A 234 13.79 -44.56 -55.43
N LEU A 235 12.81 -44.20 -54.60
CA LEU A 235 12.76 -44.56 -53.18
C LEU A 235 12.63 -46.09 -53.00
N PHE A 236 11.76 -46.74 -53.78
CA PHE A 236 11.67 -48.20 -53.81
C PHE A 236 12.94 -48.90 -54.31
N MET A 237 13.67 -48.29 -55.25
CA MET A 237 14.93 -48.85 -55.75
C MET A 237 16.05 -48.84 -54.70
N PHE A 238 16.08 -47.83 -53.82
CA PHE A 238 17.04 -47.74 -52.71
C PHE A 238 16.71 -48.64 -51.50
N LEU A 239 15.47 -49.11 -51.38
CA LEU A 239 15.02 -50.00 -50.29
C LEU A 239 15.15 -51.51 -50.61
N ARG A 240 15.71 -51.88 -51.77
CA ARG A 240 16.05 -53.25 -52.16
C ARG A 240 17.55 -53.49 -52.07
#